data_AF-A0A819V6W4-F1
#
_entry.id   AF-A0A819V6W4-F1
#
_cell.length_a   1.000
_cell.length_b   1.000
_cell.length_c   1.000
_cell.angle_alpha   90.00
_cell.angle_beta   90.00
_cell.angle_gamma   90.00
#
_symmetry.space_group_name_H-M   'P 1'
#
loop_
_entity.id
_entity.type
_entity.pdbx_description
1 polymer ?
#
loop_
_entity_poly.entity_id
_entity_poly.type
_entity_poly.pdbx_seq_one_letter_code
_entity_poly.pdbx_strand_id
1 'polypeptide(L)'
;MYKCHKYLCKLNYDYPFQDPTLPIDIRLDNLMSLLTPEEKINMLWMDGTTPDGELPDLAVPRLNIRGYSWMGQGYVYRSASNGCNINCYSSVTDGNVSVLPQGTGIASTWNKNLIFQSGIMISDESMAIQYNYKNKSIDYKTGASSVINIARDPRWGRVPETYGECPILTSEIAVAFNKGLMGYAKLEDTQLEYGIYKVIPVMRHFIDYNGPDNGRFSFNAIISDADLRITYLPVWKKTY
;
A
#
# COMPACT_ATOMS: atom_id res chain seq x y z
N MET A 1 -9.57 -24.80 -25.40
CA MET A 1 -9.56 -24.07 -26.68
C MET A 1 -10.60 -22.97 -26.62
N TYR A 2 -10.17 -21.71 -26.59
CA TYR A 2 -11.07 -20.56 -26.53
C TYR A 2 -11.55 -20.21 -27.95
N LYS A 3 -12.86 -20.18 -28.18
CA LYS A 3 -13.45 -19.65 -29.43
C LYS A 3 -13.71 -18.16 -29.23
N CYS A 4 -12.81 -17.32 -29.72
CA CYS A 4 -13.01 -15.87 -29.72
C CYS A 4 -13.84 -15.46 -30.95
N HIS A 5 -14.99 -14.80 -30.72
CA HIS A 5 -15.68 -14.01 -31.74
C HIS A 5 -15.45 -12.52 -31.45
N LYS A 6 -14.98 -11.82 -32.49
CA LYS A 6 -14.75 -10.35 -32.59
C LYS A 6 -15.21 -9.54 -31.36
N TYR A 7 -14.23 -9.20 -30.51
CA TYR A 7 -14.24 -8.14 -29.48
C TYR A 7 -14.95 -8.37 -28.15
N LEU A 8 -15.54 -9.53 -27.87
CA LEU A 8 -15.97 -9.87 -26.50
C LEU A 8 -15.56 -11.30 -26.19
N CYS A 9 -14.38 -11.46 -25.58
CA CYS A 9 -14.08 -12.69 -24.87
C CYS A 9 -15.09 -12.80 -23.72
N LYS A 10 -16.14 -13.61 -23.87
CA LYS A 10 -16.87 -14.10 -22.70
C LYS A 10 -15.87 -14.92 -21.90
N LEU A 11 -15.29 -14.31 -20.88
CA LEU A 11 -14.52 -15.01 -19.87
C LEU A 11 -15.52 -15.92 -19.17
N ASN A 12 -15.29 -17.23 -19.28
CA ASN A 12 -16.00 -18.17 -18.44
C ASN A 12 -15.34 -18.13 -17.07
N TYR A 13 -16.14 -17.78 -16.07
CA TYR A 13 -15.75 -17.80 -14.67
C TYR A 13 -16.24 -19.09 -14.03
N ASP A 14 -15.38 -19.76 -13.27
CA ASP A 14 -15.75 -20.97 -12.53
C ASP A 14 -16.58 -20.62 -11.30
N TYR A 15 -16.36 -19.42 -10.74
CA TYR A 15 -17.04 -18.92 -9.54
C TYR A 15 -17.43 -17.44 -9.68
N PRO A 16 -18.55 -17.01 -9.06
CA PRO A 16 -18.97 -15.61 -9.05
C PRO A 16 -17.89 -14.60 -8.63
N PHE A 17 -17.02 -14.93 -7.68
CA PHE A 17 -15.98 -14.00 -7.24
C PHE A 17 -14.98 -13.59 -8.34
N GLN A 18 -14.86 -14.41 -9.38
CA GLN A 18 -13.96 -14.16 -10.51
C GLN A 18 -14.58 -13.19 -11.55
N ASP A 19 -15.90 -12.99 -11.52
CA ASP A 19 -16.60 -12.11 -12.46
C ASP A 19 -16.50 -10.64 -12.01
N PRO A 20 -15.74 -9.78 -12.73
CA PRO A 20 -15.57 -8.38 -12.37
C PRO A 20 -16.81 -7.53 -12.64
N THR A 21 -17.84 -8.06 -13.31
CA THR A 21 -19.09 -7.34 -13.58
C THR A 21 -20.06 -7.40 -12.39
N LEU A 22 -19.83 -8.30 -11.44
CA LEU A 22 -20.61 -8.40 -10.21
C LEU A 22 -20.15 -7.39 -9.16
N PRO A 23 -21.05 -6.89 -8.29
CA PRO A 23 -20.68 -6.05 -7.15
C PRO A 23 -19.65 -6.71 -6.25
N ILE A 24 -18.75 -5.91 -5.66
CA ILE A 24 -17.65 -6.43 -4.84
C ILE A 24 -18.15 -7.27 -3.66
N ASP A 25 -19.26 -6.89 -3.02
CA ASP A 25 -19.82 -7.62 -1.87
C ASP A 25 -20.29 -9.02 -2.26
N ILE A 26 -20.93 -9.16 -3.43
CA ILE A 26 -21.35 -10.47 -3.97
C ILE A 26 -20.15 -11.37 -4.24
N ARG A 27 -19.07 -10.77 -4.77
CA ARG A 27 -17.83 -11.49 -5.07
C ARG A 27 -17.14 -11.92 -3.78
N LEU A 28 -17.09 -11.04 -2.78
CA LEU A 28 -16.51 -11.33 -1.47
C LEU A 28 -17.29 -12.40 -0.72
N ASP A 29 -18.61 -12.30 -0.66
CA ASP A 29 -19.46 -13.30 0.00
C ASP A 29 -19.29 -14.69 -0.62
N ASN A 30 -19.25 -14.74 -1.97
CA ASN A 30 -18.98 -15.99 -2.67
C ASN A 30 -17.59 -16.54 -2.33
N LEU A 31 -16.53 -15.73 -2.41
CA LEU A 31 -15.18 -16.16 -2.06
C LEU A 31 -15.10 -16.68 -0.61
N MET A 32 -15.66 -15.93 0.35
CA MET A 32 -15.65 -16.28 1.76
C MET A 32 -16.44 -17.55 2.06
N SER A 33 -17.48 -17.86 1.28
CA SER A 33 -18.22 -19.12 1.38
C SER A 33 -17.43 -20.33 0.86
N LEU A 34 -16.51 -20.10 -0.09
CA LEU A 34 -15.71 -21.16 -0.71
C LEU A 34 -14.45 -21.49 0.09
N LEU A 35 -13.87 -20.52 0.81
CA LEU A 35 -12.64 -20.69 1.58
C LEU A 35 -12.84 -21.53 2.85
N THR A 36 -11.91 -22.44 3.12
CA THR A 36 -11.84 -23.17 4.38
C THR A 36 -11.38 -22.24 5.52
N PRO A 37 -11.63 -22.59 6.80
CA PRO A 37 -11.08 -21.83 7.93
C PRO A 37 -9.55 -21.72 7.88
N GLU A 38 -8.84 -22.78 7.46
CA GLU A 38 -7.38 -22.78 7.35
C GLU A 38 -6.88 -21.81 6.29
N GLU A 39 -7.50 -21.80 5.11
CA GLU A 39 -7.14 -20.85 4.04
C GLU A 39 -7.41 -19.41 4.48
N LYS A 40 -8.52 -19.16 5.20
CA LYS A 40 -8.81 -17.84 5.78
C LYS A 40 -7.73 -17.41 6.77
N ILE A 41 -7.28 -18.32 7.65
CA ILE A 41 -6.21 -18.05 8.61
C ILE A 41 -4.89 -17.76 7.89
N ASN A 42 -4.56 -18.53 6.84
CA ASN A 42 -3.33 -18.33 6.07
C ASN A 42 -3.31 -16.96 5.37
N MET A 43 -4.48 -16.45 4.94
CA MET A 43 -4.61 -15.12 4.35
C MET A 43 -4.43 -13.95 5.34
N LEU A 44 -4.44 -14.20 6.66
CA LEU A 44 -4.16 -13.18 7.69
C LEU A 44 -2.67 -12.89 7.85
N TRP A 45 -1.80 -13.72 7.28
CA TRP A 45 -0.35 -13.57 7.41
C TRP A 45 0.19 -12.50 6.47
N MET A 46 0.97 -11.60 7.05
CA MET A 46 1.42 -10.37 6.42
C MET A 46 2.49 -10.58 5.33
N ASP A 47 3.44 -11.48 5.56
CA ASP A 47 4.56 -11.74 4.62
C ASP A 47 4.71 -13.21 4.26
N GLY A 48 3.68 -14.00 4.61
CA GLY A 48 3.70 -15.44 4.57
C GLY A 48 5.09 -15.99 4.77
N THR A 49 5.76 -15.71 5.88
CA THR A 49 6.98 -16.41 6.31
C THR A 49 6.63 -17.09 7.62
N THR A 50 6.66 -18.43 7.64
CA THR A 50 6.61 -19.15 8.91
C THR A 50 7.82 -18.76 9.76
N PRO A 51 7.78 -19.01 11.08
CA PRO A 51 8.97 -18.91 11.94
C PRO A 51 10.21 -19.65 11.40
N ASP A 52 9.99 -20.63 10.51
CA ASP A 52 11.00 -21.50 9.91
C ASP A 52 11.55 -20.97 8.57
N GLY A 53 11.07 -19.80 8.10
CA GLY A 53 11.54 -19.15 6.87
C GLY A 53 10.96 -19.71 5.58
N GLU A 54 10.02 -20.64 5.65
CA GLU A 54 9.27 -21.09 4.48
C GLU A 54 8.08 -20.16 4.23
N LEU A 55 7.79 -19.90 2.96
CA LEU A 55 6.58 -19.20 2.63
C LEU A 55 5.39 -20.16 2.81
N PRO A 56 4.46 -20.02 3.78
CA PRO A 56 3.17 -20.66 3.70
C PRO A 56 2.62 -20.51 2.29
N ASP A 57 2.02 -21.57 1.77
CA ASP A 57 1.32 -21.52 0.50
C ASP A 57 0.11 -20.58 0.68
N LEU A 58 0.34 -19.28 0.47
CA LEU A 58 -0.68 -18.23 0.53
C LEU A 58 -1.64 -18.34 -0.67
N ALA A 59 -1.31 -19.17 -1.66
CA ALA A 59 -2.19 -19.46 -2.76
C ALA A 59 -3.33 -20.37 -2.29
N VAL A 60 -4.45 -20.30 -3.01
CA VAL A 60 -5.52 -21.30 -2.91
C VAL A 60 -5.65 -21.91 -4.30
N PRO A 61 -4.79 -22.87 -4.69
CA PRO A 61 -4.73 -23.38 -6.06
C PRO A 61 -6.05 -23.97 -6.55
N ARG A 62 -6.83 -24.60 -5.65
CA ARG A 62 -8.16 -25.16 -5.98
C ARG A 62 -9.20 -24.11 -6.40
N LEU A 63 -9.01 -22.86 -5.99
CA LEU A 63 -9.83 -21.71 -6.39
C LEU A 63 -9.11 -20.82 -7.43
N ASN A 64 -7.93 -21.25 -7.91
CA ASN A 64 -7.08 -20.46 -8.80
C ASN A 64 -6.73 -19.07 -8.22
N ILE A 65 -6.48 -19.01 -6.91
CA ILE A 65 -6.04 -17.80 -6.21
C ILE A 65 -4.55 -17.90 -5.99
N ARG A 66 -3.80 -16.87 -6.39
CA ARG A 66 -2.35 -16.77 -6.17
C ARG A 66 -2.05 -16.34 -4.75
N GLY A 67 -0.82 -16.58 -4.31
CA GLY A 67 -0.35 -16.00 -3.06
C GLY A 67 -0.35 -14.48 -3.14
N TYR A 68 -0.58 -13.83 -2.00
CA TYR A 68 -0.58 -12.37 -1.90
C TYR A 68 0.25 -11.95 -0.70
N SER A 69 1.29 -11.13 -0.89
CA SER A 69 1.99 -10.54 0.25
C SER A 69 1.46 -9.14 0.56
N TRP A 70 1.02 -8.96 1.82
CA TRP A 70 0.55 -7.68 2.33
C TRP A 70 1.71 -6.72 2.59
N MET A 71 2.83 -7.27 3.04
CA MET A 71 4.12 -6.61 3.05
C MET A 71 4.67 -6.65 1.62
N GLY A 72 4.39 -5.63 0.83
CA GLY A 72 5.13 -5.36 -0.40
C GLY A 72 6.62 -5.08 -0.18
N GLN A 73 7.28 -5.65 0.86
CA GLN A 73 8.71 -5.55 1.18
C GLN A 73 9.59 -5.85 -0.04
N GLY A 74 9.10 -6.65 -0.98
CA GLY A 74 9.60 -6.69 -2.35
C GLY A 74 8.89 -5.66 -3.24
N TYR A 75 9.65 -4.69 -3.75
CA TYR A 75 9.37 -3.90 -4.96
C TYR A 75 8.47 -2.68 -4.81
N VAL A 76 7.24 -2.81 -4.29
CA VAL A 76 6.35 -1.64 -4.06
C VAL A 76 6.87 -0.79 -2.90
N TYR A 77 7.50 -1.40 -1.89
CA TYR A 77 8.07 -0.70 -0.74
C TYR A 77 9.36 0.08 -1.08
N ARG A 78 10.11 -0.37 -2.09
CA ARG A 78 11.35 0.31 -2.54
C ARG A 78 11.05 1.67 -3.19
N SER A 79 9.89 1.79 -3.83
CA SER A 79 9.44 2.99 -4.54
C SER A 79 8.46 3.82 -3.69
N ALA A 80 7.55 3.18 -2.93
CA ALA A 80 6.48 3.87 -2.19
C ALA A 80 6.90 4.61 -0.91
N SER A 81 8.10 4.38 -0.36
CA SER A 81 8.67 5.25 0.69
C SER A 81 9.49 6.40 0.08
N ASN A 82 8.94 7.11 -0.90
CA ASN A 82 9.62 8.15 -1.69
C ASN A 82 10.97 7.70 -2.27
N GLY A 83 11.08 6.44 -2.71
CA GLY A 83 12.33 5.88 -3.23
C GLY A 83 13.43 5.62 -2.18
N CYS A 84 13.17 5.84 -0.88
CA CYS A 84 14.19 5.73 0.17
C CYS A 84 13.71 4.82 1.32
N ASN A 85 13.80 3.51 1.09
CA ASN A 85 14.11 2.52 2.12
C ASN A 85 15.15 1.55 1.56
N ILE A 86 16.39 2.02 1.51
CA ILE A 86 17.58 1.17 1.59
C ILE A 86 17.53 0.53 2.98
N ASN A 87 16.99 -0.69 3.10
CA ASN A 87 17.74 -1.88 3.52
C ASN A 87 16.85 -3.10 3.90
N CYS A 88 17.45 -4.28 3.66
CA CYS A 88 17.37 -5.51 4.48
C CYS A 88 16.21 -6.52 4.28
N TYR A 89 16.54 -7.56 3.50
CA TYR A 89 16.07 -8.96 3.52
C TYR A 89 15.28 -9.47 2.31
N SER A 90 15.74 -9.21 1.09
CA SER A 90 15.71 -10.28 0.08
C SER A 90 16.82 -10.10 -0.95
N SER A 91 17.45 -11.21 -1.31
CA SER A 91 18.52 -11.38 -2.29
C SER A 91 18.10 -11.07 -3.73
N VAL A 92 17.04 -10.26 -3.93
CA VAL A 92 16.47 -10.03 -5.25
C VAL A 92 16.89 -8.66 -5.78
N THR A 93 18.09 -8.67 -6.33
CA THR A 93 18.64 -7.66 -7.23
C THR A 93 18.01 -7.82 -8.61
N ASP A 94 16.95 -7.08 -8.94
CA ASP A 94 16.50 -7.01 -10.35
C ASP A 94 15.77 -5.67 -10.62
N GLY A 95 16.52 -4.58 -10.63
CA GLY A 95 16.06 -3.30 -11.22
C GLY A 95 16.65 -2.04 -10.60
N ASN A 96 17.03 -1.09 -11.46
CA ASN A 96 17.21 0.32 -11.07
C ASN A 96 15.83 0.96 -10.96
N VAL A 97 15.52 1.59 -9.83
CA VAL A 97 14.29 2.36 -9.61
C VAL A 97 14.63 3.82 -9.41
N SER A 98 13.68 4.71 -9.69
CA SER A 98 13.87 6.14 -9.44
C SER A 98 13.89 6.41 -7.93
N VAL A 99 14.90 7.16 -7.47
CA VAL A 99 15.03 7.59 -6.08
C VAL A 99 14.63 9.06 -5.97
N LEU A 100 13.58 9.33 -5.22
CA LEU A 100 13.07 10.69 -5.00
C LEU A 100 13.61 11.27 -3.69
N PRO A 101 13.50 12.60 -3.48
CA PRO A 101 13.72 13.18 -2.16
C PRO A 101 12.84 12.49 -1.11
N GLN A 102 13.35 12.36 0.11
CA GLN A 102 12.60 11.74 1.21
C GLN A 102 11.37 12.59 1.62
N GLY A 103 10.47 12.06 2.45
CA GLY A 103 9.18 12.67 2.82
C GLY A 103 9.22 14.17 3.12
N THR A 104 10.14 14.61 3.98
CA THR A 104 10.27 16.03 4.32
C THR A 104 10.75 16.87 3.13
N GLY A 105 11.60 16.30 2.27
CA GLY A 105 12.09 16.91 1.04
C GLY A 105 10.97 17.15 0.03
N ILE A 106 10.11 16.17 -0.21
CA ILE A 106 8.96 16.36 -1.12
C ILE A 106 7.91 17.30 -0.51
N ALA A 107 7.66 17.22 0.80
CA ALA A 107 6.71 18.11 1.47
C ALA A 107 7.14 19.58 1.43
N SER A 108 8.46 19.83 1.43
CA SER A 108 9.04 21.18 1.31
C SER A 108 8.72 21.86 -0.02
N THR A 109 8.20 21.14 -1.02
CA THR A 109 7.76 21.74 -2.29
C THR A 109 6.42 22.46 -2.20
N TRP A 110 5.58 22.11 -1.21
CA TRP A 110 4.19 22.56 -1.10
C TRP A 110 3.35 22.32 -2.36
N ASN A 111 3.79 21.40 -3.24
CA ASN A 111 3.21 21.19 -4.56
C ASN A 111 2.52 19.82 -4.64
N LYS A 112 1.20 19.83 -4.43
CA LYS A 112 0.36 18.63 -4.47
C LYS A 112 0.39 17.93 -5.83
N ASN A 113 0.45 18.68 -6.93
CA ASN A 113 0.47 18.11 -8.27
C ASN A 113 1.78 17.35 -8.54
N LEU A 114 2.92 17.90 -8.10
CA LEU A 114 4.21 17.23 -8.21
C LEU A 114 4.25 15.94 -7.39
N ILE A 115 3.66 15.95 -6.20
CA ILE A 115 3.59 14.77 -5.32
C ILE A 115 2.65 13.71 -5.89
N PHE A 116 1.52 14.12 -6.48
CA PHE A 116 0.62 13.23 -7.20
C PHE A 116 1.32 12.54 -8.38
N GLN A 117 2.06 13.30 -9.20
CA GLN A 117 2.89 12.76 -10.29
C GLN A 117 3.97 11.80 -9.78
N SER A 118 4.58 12.11 -8.63
CA SER A 118 5.55 11.23 -7.99
C SER A 118 4.92 9.88 -7.61
N GLY A 119 3.70 9.89 -7.07
CA GLY A 119 2.94 8.67 -6.77
C GLY A 119 2.57 7.87 -8.04
N ILE A 120 2.25 8.54 -9.14
CA ILE A 120 2.01 7.88 -10.44
C ILE A 120 3.27 7.16 -10.92
N MET A 121 4.41 7.86 -10.96
CA MET A 121 5.70 7.29 -11.37
C MET A 121 6.06 6.05 -10.54
N ILE A 122 5.96 6.18 -9.21
CA ILE A 122 6.24 5.09 -8.27
C ILE A 122 5.32 3.88 -8.52
N SER A 123 4.02 4.11 -8.73
CA SER A 123 3.11 3.00 -9.00
C SER A 123 3.35 2.37 -10.38
N ASP A 124 3.75 3.14 -11.39
CA ASP A 124 4.13 2.62 -12.72
C ASP A 124 5.33 1.68 -12.61
N GLU A 125 6.40 2.13 -11.96
CA GLU A 125 7.60 1.31 -11.74
C GLU A 125 7.26 0.05 -10.94
N SER A 126 6.45 0.18 -9.89
CA SER A 126 6.00 -0.95 -9.06
C SER A 126 5.25 -2.00 -9.87
N MET A 127 4.30 -1.57 -10.72
CA MET A 127 3.54 -2.48 -11.57
C MET A 127 4.39 -3.11 -12.68
N ALA A 128 5.35 -2.37 -13.23
CA ALA A 128 6.28 -2.88 -14.23
C ALA A 128 7.18 -3.99 -13.64
N ILE A 129 7.70 -3.77 -12.43
CA ILE A 129 8.49 -4.78 -11.72
C ILE A 129 7.64 -6.01 -11.43
N GLN A 130 6.42 -5.83 -10.91
CA GLN A 130 5.48 -6.91 -10.64
C GLN A 130 5.19 -7.77 -11.88
N TYR A 131 4.97 -7.14 -13.03
CA TYR A 131 4.65 -7.84 -14.28
C TYR A 131 5.84 -8.61 -14.87
N ASN A 132 7.04 -8.05 -14.74
CA ASN A 132 8.28 -8.60 -15.29
C ASN A 132 8.96 -9.60 -14.37
N TYR A 133 8.50 -9.74 -13.13
CA TYR A 133 9.07 -10.66 -12.17
C TYR A 133 8.91 -12.11 -12.62
N LYS A 134 10.01 -12.88 -12.54
CA LYS A 134 10.08 -14.26 -13.05
C LYS A 134 9.16 -15.20 -12.28
N ASN A 135 8.95 -14.95 -10.98
CA ASN A 135 8.03 -15.74 -10.17
C ASN A 135 6.68 -15.04 -10.02
N LYS A 136 5.72 -15.40 -10.88
CA LYS A 136 4.35 -14.85 -10.87
C LYS A 136 3.42 -15.52 -9.85
N SER A 137 3.95 -16.31 -8.91
CA SER A 137 3.15 -17.02 -7.91
C SER A 137 2.65 -16.13 -6.78
N ILE A 138 3.24 -14.93 -6.60
CA ILE A 138 2.88 -13.98 -5.55
C ILE A 138 2.55 -12.61 -6.17
N ASP A 139 1.38 -12.08 -5.81
CA ASP A 139 0.96 -10.73 -6.12
C ASP A 139 1.41 -9.75 -5.03
N TYR A 140 2.01 -8.63 -5.43
CA TYR A 140 2.40 -7.52 -4.56
C TYR A 140 1.70 -6.25 -5.04
N LYS A 141 0.61 -5.86 -4.36
CA LYS A 141 -0.16 -4.65 -4.72
C LYS A 141 -0.41 -3.71 -3.55
N THR A 142 -0.05 -4.10 -2.33
CA THR A 142 -0.06 -3.22 -1.15
C THR A 142 1.32 -2.63 -0.94
N GLY A 143 1.38 -1.31 -0.83
CA GLY A 143 2.60 -0.56 -0.55
C GLY A 143 2.44 0.22 0.73
N ALA A 144 3.30 -0.03 1.72
CA ALA A 144 3.34 0.84 2.89
C ALA A 144 3.96 2.18 2.46
N SER A 145 3.12 3.18 2.29
CA SER A 145 3.43 4.30 1.39
C SER A 145 3.67 5.61 2.14
N SER A 146 2.85 5.95 3.13
CA SER A 146 2.91 7.28 3.73
C SER A 146 3.09 7.21 5.24
N VAL A 147 4.20 7.76 5.73
CA VAL A 147 4.43 8.01 7.16
C VAL A 147 3.78 9.35 7.50
N ILE A 148 2.48 9.31 7.77
CA ILE A 148 1.66 10.50 8.02
C ILE A 148 1.68 10.97 9.47
N ASN A 149 2.62 10.44 10.25
CA ASN A 149 2.89 10.90 11.61
C ASN A 149 3.30 12.37 11.60
N ILE A 150 2.91 13.10 12.66
CA ILE A 150 3.28 14.52 12.83
C ILE A 150 4.65 14.58 13.50
N ALA A 151 5.64 15.17 12.82
CA ALA A 151 6.99 15.33 13.33
C ALA A 151 7.05 16.41 14.44
N ARG A 152 6.65 16.04 15.66
CA ARG A 152 6.60 16.96 16.81
C ARG A 152 7.94 17.14 17.50
N ASP A 153 8.78 16.11 17.48
CA ASP A 153 10.11 16.16 18.08
C ASP A 153 11.19 15.96 17.01
N PRO A 154 12.08 16.93 16.77
CA PRO A 154 13.12 16.82 15.75
C PRO A 154 14.18 15.76 16.06
N ARG A 155 14.23 15.24 17.29
CA ARG A 155 15.14 14.15 17.69
C ARG A 155 14.65 12.77 17.24
N TRP A 156 13.39 12.68 16.80
CA TRP A 156 12.86 11.41 16.33
C TRP A 156 13.57 10.98 15.04
N GLY A 157 14.25 9.83 15.08
CA GLY A 157 15.10 9.36 13.97
C GLY A 157 14.36 9.09 12.65
N ARG A 158 13.02 9.11 12.63
CA ARG A 158 12.20 8.94 11.43
C ARG A 158 11.58 10.25 10.93
N VAL A 159 11.93 11.40 11.50
CA VAL A 159 11.47 12.73 11.02
C VAL A 159 11.59 12.87 9.50
N PRO A 160 12.71 12.46 8.84
CA PRO A 160 12.82 12.59 7.38
C PRO A 160 11.71 11.89 6.61
N GLU A 161 11.18 10.76 7.12
CA GLU A 161 10.14 9.97 6.45
C GLU A 161 8.77 10.65 6.43
N THR A 162 8.53 11.60 7.34
CA THR A 162 7.25 12.31 7.48
C THR A 162 7.09 13.43 6.46
N TYR A 163 5.91 14.05 6.43
CA TYR A 163 5.66 15.28 5.67
C TYR A 163 5.80 16.57 6.53
N GLY A 164 6.43 16.46 7.70
CA GLY A 164 6.69 17.56 8.62
C GLY A 164 5.75 17.62 9.83
N GLU A 165 5.75 18.79 10.49
CA GLU A 165 5.05 19.03 11.76
C GLU A 165 3.62 19.57 11.60
N CYS A 166 3.21 19.95 10.38
CA CYS A 166 1.93 20.59 10.12
C CYS A 166 0.87 19.56 9.68
N PRO A 167 -0.20 19.32 10.47
CA PRO A 167 -1.23 18.35 10.11
C PRO A 167 -1.90 18.62 8.77
N ILE A 168 -2.14 19.90 8.44
CA ILE A 168 -2.79 20.28 7.18
C ILE A 168 -1.88 19.89 6.01
N LEU A 169 -0.61 20.28 6.03
CA LEU A 169 0.36 19.94 4.99
C LEU A 169 0.49 18.43 4.84
N THR A 170 0.71 17.72 5.95
CA THR A 170 0.85 16.26 5.96
C THR A 170 -0.37 15.59 5.32
N SER A 171 -1.58 16.03 5.66
CA SER A 171 -2.81 15.46 5.10
C SER A 171 -2.96 15.72 3.60
N GLU A 172 -2.63 16.92 3.12
CA GLU A 172 -2.71 17.30 1.71
C GLU A 172 -1.69 16.53 0.85
N ILE A 173 -0.46 16.42 1.34
CA ILE A 173 0.61 15.67 0.69
C ILE A 173 0.28 14.17 0.65
N ALA A 174 -0.19 13.61 1.77
CA ALA A 174 -0.57 12.21 1.85
C ALA A 174 -1.70 11.86 0.87
N VAL A 175 -2.76 12.68 0.79
CA VAL A 175 -3.86 12.46 -0.16
C VAL A 175 -3.35 12.48 -1.60
N ALA A 176 -2.50 13.46 -1.94
CA ALA A 176 -1.96 13.56 -3.29
C ALA A 176 -1.10 12.34 -3.66
N PHE A 177 -0.22 11.92 -2.75
CA PHE A 177 0.64 10.77 -2.96
C PHE A 177 -0.17 9.47 -3.08
N ASN A 178 -1.11 9.25 -2.16
CA ASN A 178 -1.96 8.06 -2.13
C ASN A 178 -2.81 7.94 -3.41
N LYS A 179 -3.40 9.04 -3.88
CA LYS A 179 -4.18 9.03 -5.14
C LYS A 179 -3.31 8.67 -6.35
N GLY A 180 -2.08 9.18 -6.40
CA GLY A 180 -1.13 8.82 -7.45
C GLY A 180 -0.78 7.33 -7.45
N LEU A 181 -0.63 6.74 -6.25
CA LEU A 181 -0.39 5.31 -6.10
C LEU A 181 -1.60 4.45 -6.48
N MET A 182 -2.79 4.87 -6.06
CA MET A 182 -4.05 4.17 -6.32
C MET A 182 -4.39 4.14 -7.81
N GLY A 183 -3.84 5.05 -8.61
CA GLY A 183 -4.07 5.13 -10.05
C GLY A 183 -5.23 6.04 -10.44
N TYR A 184 -5.50 7.09 -9.67
CA TYR A 184 -6.46 8.13 -10.07
C TYR A 184 -5.94 8.84 -11.32
N ALA A 185 -6.84 9.18 -12.24
CA ALA A 185 -6.47 9.89 -13.47
C ALA A 185 -6.08 11.36 -13.17
N LYS A 186 -6.77 11.98 -12.21
CA LYS A 186 -6.50 13.34 -11.75
C LYS A 186 -6.54 13.44 -10.22
N LEU A 187 -5.90 14.46 -9.68
CA LEU A 187 -5.82 14.66 -8.23
C LEU A 187 -7.19 14.99 -7.61
N GLU A 188 -8.04 15.71 -8.34
CA GLU A 188 -9.39 16.12 -7.94
C GLU A 188 -10.42 14.99 -7.98
N ASP A 189 -10.14 13.90 -8.68
CA ASP A 189 -11.06 12.79 -8.87
C ASP A 189 -11.43 12.16 -7.52
N THR A 190 -12.71 11.83 -7.33
CA THR A 190 -13.24 11.21 -6.11
C THR A 190 -13.43 9.69 -6.25
N GLN A 191 -13.24 9.17 -7.46
CA GLN A 191 -13.35 7.75 -7.79
C GLN A 191 -12.34 7.38 -8.87
N LEU A 192 -11.93 6.11 -8.89
CA LEU A 192 -11.12 5.55 -9.96
C LEU A 192 -11.97 5.34 -11.22
N GLU A 193 -11.44 5.68 -12.38
CA GLU A 193 -12.14 5.56 -13.68
C GLU A 193 -12.68 4.14 -13.94
N TYR A 194 -11.90 3.12 -13.56
CA TYR A 194 -12.24 1.71 -13.77
C TYR A 194 -12.54 0.96 -12.46
N GLY A 195 -12.56 1.63 -11.31
CA GLY A 195 -12.74 0.99 -10.00
C GLY A 195 -11.63 0.01 -9.60
N ILE A 196 -10.47 0.05 -10.28
CA ILE A 196 -9.35 -0.88 -10.06
C ILE A 196 -8.16 -0.13 -9.48
N TYR A 197 -7.74 -0.50 -8.27
CA TYR A 197 -6.53 0.02 -7.66
C TYR A 197 -5.28 -0.50 -8.36
N LYS A 198 -4.35 0.42 -8.64
CA LYS A 198 -3.01 0.07 -9.14
C LYS A 198 -2.11 -0.39 -7.99
N VAL A 199 -1.93 0.46 -6.99
CA VAL A 199 -1.28 0.13 -5.71
C VAL A 199 -2.19 0.60 -4.57
N ILE A 200 -2.35 -0.24 -3.54
CA ILE A 200 -3.11 0.08 -2.34
C ILE A 200 -2.15 0.70 -1.31
N PRO A 201 -2.27 2.00 -1.00
CA PRO A 201 -1.41 2.65 -0.02
C PRO A 201 -1.81 2.24 1.40
N VAL A 202 -0.82 2.01 2.25
CA VAL A 202 -1.02 1.82 3.70
C VAL A 202 -0.43 3.01 4.44
N MET A 203 -1.30 3.82 5.04
CA MET A 203 -0.91 4.91 5.92
C MET A 203 -0.43 4.37 7.26
N ARG A 204 0.68 4.90 7.77
CA ARG A 204 1.23 4.52 9.07
C ARG A 204 1.81 5.72 9.81
N HIS A 205 2.00 5.67 11.11
CA HIS A 205 1.64 4.61 12.05
C HIS A 205 0.51 5.12 12.94
N PHE A 206 -0.64 4.43 12.92
CA PHE A 206 -1.85 4.83 13.66
C PHE A 206 -1.70 4.40 15.13
N ILE A 207 -1.62 5.29 16.11
CA ILE A 207 -1.49 6.75 16.05
C ILE A 207 -0.45 7.21 17.09
N ASP A 208 -0.05 8.47 17.04
CA ASP A 208 0.87 9.10 18.01
C ASP A 208 2.24 8.39 18.13
N TYR A 209 2.76 7.94 16.99
CA TYR A 209 4.12 7.43 16.87
C TYR A 209 5.03 8.51 16.27
N ASN A 210 5.64 9.34 17.12
CA ASN A 210 6.46 10.46 16.68
C ASN A 210 7.66 10.79 17.58
N GLY A 211 8.05 9.88 18.48
CA GLY A 211 9.20 10.05 19.36
C GLY A 211 9.07 11.28 20.28
N PRO A 212 10.08 11.55 21.13
CA PRO A 212 11.39 10.92 21.23
C PRO A 212 11.42 9.74 22.23
N ASP A 213 10.26 9.17 22.57
CA ASP A 213 10.16 8.14 23.61
C ASP A 213 11.08 6.94 23.37
N ASN A 214 11.69 6.46 24.45
CA ASN A 214 12.57 5.31 24.42
C ASN A 214 11.77 4.02 24.20
N GLY A 215 12.15 3.24 23.19
CA GLY A 215 11.57 1.93 22.92
C GLY A 215 10.27 2.00 22.11
N ARG A 216 10.40 2.05 20.77
CA ARG A 216 9.26 2.04 19.83
C ARG A 216 8.26 0.89 20.01
N PHE A 217 8.67 -0.20 20.67
CA PHE A 217 7.88 -1.41 20.87
C PHE A 217 7.09 -1.42 22.19
N SER A 218 7.35 -0.47 23.09
CA SER A 218 6.83 -0.52 24.46
C SER A 218 6.52 0.85 25.06
N PHE A 219 6.75 1.93 24.34
CA PHE A 219 6.46 3.27 24.86
C PHE A 219 4.96 3.45 25.08
N ASN A 220 4.62 4.31 26.05
CA ASN A 220 3.25 4.70 26.34
C ASN A 220 3.06 6.15 25.91
N ALA A 221 2.33 6.35 24.82
CA ALA A 221 1.97 7.66 24.31
C ALA A 221 1.03 8.39 25.29
N ILE A 222 1.49 9.52 25.86
CA ILE A 222 0.67 10.36 26.75
C ILE A 222 0.18 11.59 25.97
N ILE A 223 -1.06 11.50 25.49
CA ILE A 223 -1.68 12.54 24.68
C ILE A 223 -3.00 13.02 25.28
N SER A 224 -3.24 14.33 25.23
CA SER A 224 -4.53 14.90 25.63
C SER A 224 -5.59 14.65 24.56
N ASP A 225 -6.86 14.51 24.97
CA ASP A 225 -7.99 14.42 24.03
C ASP A 225 -8.04 15.57 23.02
N ALA A 226 -7.65 16.77 23.44
CA ALA A 226 -7.59 17.94 22.58
C ALA A 226 -6.53 17.76 21.49
N ASP A 227 -5.30 17.40 21.85
CA ASP A 227 -4.19 17.23 20.89
C ASP A 227 -4.47 16.05 19.95
N LEU A 228 -5.02 14.95 20.46
CA LEU A 228 -5.45 13.81 19.65
C LEU A 228 -6.43 14.24 18.55
N ARG A 229 -7.44 15.05 18.91
CA ARG A 229 -8.52 15.47 17.99
C ARG A 229 -8.13 16.60 17.06
N ILE A 230 -7.23 17.49 17.47
CA ILE A 230 -6.86 18.69 16.72
C ILE A 230 -5.61 18.45 15.86
N THR A 231 -4.66 17.64 16.33
CA THR A 231 -3.37 17.45 15.66
C THR A 231 -3.30 16.13 14.90
N TYR A 232 -3.63 15.00 15.55
CA TYR A 232 -3.32 13.69 14.98
C TYR A 232 -4.47 13.14 14.12
N LEU A 233 -5.68 13.00 14.69
CA LEU A 233 -6.83 12.41 14.00
C LEU A 233 -7.23 13.11 12.69
N PRO A 234 -7.13 14.44 12.53
CA PRO A 234 -7.54 15.10 11.29
C PRO A 234 -6.77 14.62 10.05
N VAL A 235 -5.49 14.27 10.19
CA VAL A 235 -4.70 13.74 9.08
C VAL A 235 -5.25 12.40 8.62
N TRP A 236 -5.52 11.50 9.54
CA TRP A 236 -6.09 10.17 9.27
C TRP A 236 -7.49 10.25 8.66
N LYS A 237 -8.34 11.14 9.19
CA LYS A 237 -9.70 11.32 8.68
C LYS A 237 -9.73 11.78 7.22
N LYS A 238 -8.71 12.53 6.78
CA LYS A 238 -8.65 13.05 5.41
C LYS A 238 -8.03 12.06 4.42
N THR A 239 -7.18 11.16 4.91
CA THR A 239 -6.46 10.19 4.07
C THR A 239 -7.20 8.88 3.89
N TYR A 240 -8.28 8.65 4.65
CA TYR A 240 -9.23 7.56 4.51
C TYR A 240 -10.34 7.89 3.50
#